data_AF-S2D2S2-F1
#
_entry.id   AF-S2D2S2-F1
#
_cell.length_a   1.000
_cell.length_b   1.000
_cell.length_c   1.000
_cell.angle_alpha   90.00
_cell.angle_beta   90.00
_cell.angle_gamma   90.00
#
_symmetry.space_group_name_H-M   'P 1'
#
loop_
_entity.id
_entity.type
_entity.pdbx_description
1 polymer ?
#
loop_
_entity_poly.entity_id
_entity_poly.type
_entity_poly.pdbx_seq_one_letter_code
_entity_poly.pdbx_strand_id
1 'polypeptide(L)'
;MENENIQENELIVRDYLARQRTNLANDRTLLSYIRTSLYFLVSGTALMEVNALDHISDLGYLAFALSIGMLFLGFINYFRVKRKLRKHYYQKM
;
A
#
# COMPACT_ATOMS: atom_id res chain seq x y z
N MET A 1 -37.24 -9.29 -22.76
CA MET A 1 -36.16 -9.91 -23.54
C MET A 1 -35.01 -8.92 -23.80
N GLU A 2 -35.16 -7.86 -24.60
CA GLU A 2 -34.07 -6.88 -24.87
C GLU A 2 -33.67 -6.05 -23.62
N ASN A 3 -34.67 -5.57 -22.87
CA ASN A 3 -34.45 -4.66 -21.74
C ASN A 3 -33.76 -5.32 -20.52
N GLU A 4 -33.90 -6.63 -20.35
CA GLU A 4 -33.24 -7.37 -19.26
C GLU A 4 -31.74 -7.57 -19.55
N ASN A 5 -31.37 -7.77 -20.82
CA ASN A 5 -29.98 -7.98 -21.23
C ASN A 5 -29.14 -6.70 -21.08
N ILE A 6 -29.74 -5.54 -21.38
CA ILE A 6 -29.10 -4.23 -21.19
C ILE A 6 -28.85 -3.94 -19.70
N GLN A 7 -29.83 -4.26 -18.83
CA GLN A 7 -29.68 -4.09 -17.39
C GLN A 7 -28.59 -4.98 -16.80
N GLU A 8 -28.50 -6.24 -17.21
CA GLU A 8 -27.42 -7.14 -16.76
C GLU A 8 -26.03 -6.66 -17.19
N ASN A 9 -25.88 -6.20 -18.44
CA ASN A 9 -24.59 -5.74 -18.94
C ASN A 9 -24.14 -4.46 -18.23
N GLU A 10 -25.06 -3.53 -17.97
CA GLU A 10 -24.79 -2.30 -17.21
C GLU A 10 -24.37 -2.60 -15.76
N LEU A 11 -25.02 -3.59 -15.12
CA LEU A 11 -24.64 -4.09 -13.79
C LEU A 11 -23.22 -4.69 -13.79
N ILE A 12 -22.88 -5.51 -14.78
CA ILE A 12 -21.55 -6.15 -14.92
C ILE A 12 -20.45 -5.09 -15.11
N VAL A 13 -20.68 -4.08 -15.96
CA VAL A 13 -19.72 -3.00 -16.20
C VAL A 13 -19.52 -2.16 -14.94
N ARG A 14 -20.60 -1.86 -14.20
CA ARG A 14 -20.53 -1.07 -12.97
C ARG A 14 -19.77 -1.80 -11.87
N ASP A 15 -19.96 -3.11 -11.74
CA ASP A 15 -19.20 -3.96 -10.81
C ASP A 15 -17.73 -4.10 -11.20
N TYR A 16 -17.42 -4.13 -12.50
CA TYR A 16 -16.04 -4.09 -12.98
C TYR A 16 -15.35 -2.77 -12.63
N LEU A 17 -16.01 -1.64 -12.89
CA LEU A 17 -15.47 -0.31 -12.61
C LEU A 17 -15.32 -0.05 -11.10
N ALA A 18 -16.26 -0.53 -10.28
CA ALA A 18 -16.15 -0.48 -8.81
C ALA A 18 -14.93 -1.26 -8.29
N ARG A 19 -14.62 -2.41 -8.86
CA ARG A 19 -13.43 -3.20 -8.52
C ARG A 19 -12.13 -2.50 -8.89
N GLN A 20 -12.04 -1.93 -10.10
CA GLN A 20 -10.85 -1.17 -10.50
C GLN A 20 -10.57 0.00 -9.56
N ARG A 21 -11.60 0.74 -9.15
CA ARG A 21 -11.46 1.83 -8.18
C ARG A 21 -10.93 1.36 -6.83
N THR A 22 -11.35 0.19 -6.37
CA THR A 22 -10.88 -0.40 -5.10
C THR A 22 -9.42 -0.86 -5.20
N ASN A 23 -9.03 -1.45 -6.33
CA ASN A 23 -7.64 -1.86 -6.58
C ASN A 23 -6.71 -0.64 -6.64
N LEU A 24 -7.10 0.39 -7.38
CA LEU A 24 -6.31 1.62 -7.49
C LEU A 24 -6.16 2.33 -6.13
N ALA A 25 -7.19 2.28 -5.28
CA ALA A 25 -7.11 2.80 -3.91
C ALA A 25 -6.14 1.98 -3.02
N ASN A 26 -6.08 0.66 -3.21
CA ASN A 26 -5.13 -0.21 -2.51
C ASN A 26 -3.67 0.06 -2.95
N ASP A 27 -3.44 0.20 -4.25
CA ASP A 27 -2.12 0.52 -4.79
C ASP A 27 -1.65 1.90 -4.33
N ARG A 28 -2.55 2.89 -4.29
CA ARG A 28 -2.28 4.21 -3.69
C ARG A 28 -1.85 4.09 -2.23
N THR A 29 -2.52 3.22 -1.46
CA THR A 29 -2.20 3.01 -0.05
C THR A 29 -0.82 2.40 0.11
N LEU A 30 -0.47 1.40 -0.71
CA LEU A 30 0.89 0.84 -0.75
C LEU A 30 1.94 1.92 -1.08
N LEU A 31 1.72 2.71 -2.14
CA LEU A 31 2.65 3.77 -2.53
C LEU A 31 2.83 4.81 -1.43
N SER A 32 1.79 5.07 -0.62
CA SER A 32 1.86 5.95 0.54
C SER A 32 2.77 5.38 1.64
N TYR A 33 2.68 4.08 1.93
CA TYR A 33 3.59 3.40 2.87
C TYR A 33 5.05 3.39 2.38
N ILE A 34 5.26 3.14 1.08
CA ILE A 34 6.61 3.21 0.48
C ILE A 34 7.17 4.63 0.62
N ARG A 35 6.37 5.64 0.27
CA ARG A 35 6.75 7.05 0.39
C ARG A 35 7.15 7.40 1.82
N THR A 36 6.34 7.07 2.82
CA THR A 36 6.65 7.40 4.22
C THR A 36 7.92 6.69 4.69
N SER A 37 8.11 5.40 4.34
CA SER A 37 9.35 4.70 4.67
C SER A 37 10.61 5.34 4.06
N LEU A 38 10.53 5.83 2.81
CA LEU A 38 11.62 6.54 2.14
C LEU A 38 11.93 7.88 2.82
N TYR A 39 10.90 8.63 3.24
CA TYR A 39 11.13 9.86 4.01
C TYR A 39 11.83 9.58 5.35
N PHE A 40 11.43 8.53 6.06
CA PHE A 40 12.14 8.12 7.28
C PHE A 40 13.57 7.67 7.00
N LEU A 41 13.82 6.99 5.88
CA LEU A 41 15.17 6.58 5.48
C LEU A 41 16.06 7.81 5.23
N VAL A 42 15.59 8.74 4.39
CA VAL A 42 16.31 9.98 4.04
C VAL A 42 16.50 10.87 5.26
N SER A 43 15.47 11.00 6.11
CA SER A 43 15.56 11.79 7.33
C SER A 43 16.51 11.15 8.35
N GLY A 44 16.57 9.81 8.43
CA GLY A 44 17.52 9.09 9.27
C GLY A 44 18.96 9.25 8.80
N THR A 45 19.22 9.16 7.50
CA THR A 45 20.56 9.41 6.93
C THR A 45 20.99 10.87 7.11
N ALA A 46 20.06 11.82 6.92
CA ALA A 46 20.34 13.23 7.14
C ALA A 46 20.65 13.53 8.62
N LEU A 47 19.96 12.86 9.56
CA LEU A 47 20.26 12.98 10.99
C LEU A 47 21.64 12.41 11.35
N MET A 48 22.06 11.32 10.70
CA MET A 48 23.37 10.69 10.92
C MET A 48 24.54 11.54 10.39
N GLU A 49 24.35 12.28 9.30
CA GLU A 49 25.39 13.18 8.77
C GLU A 49 25.59 14.47 9.59
N VAL A 50 24.66 14.78 10.50
CA VAL A 50 24.78 15.94 11.39
C VAL A 50 25.84 15.67 12.45
N ASN A 51 27.10 15.92 12.09
CA ASN A 51 28.29 15.83 12.94
C ASN A 51 28.25 16.74 14.19
N ALA A 52 27.23 17.59 14.33
CA ALA A 52 27.07 18.51 15.45
C ALA A 52 26.35 17.89 16.67
N LEU A 53 25.77 16.69 16.56
CA LEU A 53 24.99 16.07 17.63
C LEU A 53 25.36 14.60 17.82
N ASP A 54 26.51 14.37 18.47
CA ASP A 54 27.01 13.05 18.87
C ASP A 54 25.97 12.23 19.68
N HIS A 55 25.05 12.93 20.37
CA HIS A 55 23.95 12.36 21.15
C HIS A 55 22.68 12.03 20.34
N ILE A 56 22.54 12.54 19.11
CA ILE A 56 21.35 12.31 18.26
C ILE A 56 21.54 11.12 17.31
N SER A 57 22.76 10.59 17.21
CA SER A 57 23.09 9.37 16.48
C SER A 57 22.14 8.20 16.81
N ASP A 58 21.73 8.08 18.09
CA ASP A 58 20.77 7.07 18.55
C ASP A 58 19.36 7.27 17.98
N LEU A 59 18.93 8.53 17.78
CA LEU A 59 17.66 8.84 17.10
C LEU A 59 17.71 8.45 15.62
N GLY A 60 18.87 8.57 14.98
CA GLY A 60 19.09 8.14 13.59
C GLY A 60 18.86 6.63 13.43
N TYR A 61 19.43 5.83 14.35
CA TYR A 61 19.19 4.38 14.39
C TYR A 61 17.72 4.03 14.63
N LEU A 62 17.04 4.75 15.53
CA LEU A 62 15.60 4.56 15.78
C LEU A 62 14.76 4.87 14.54
N ALA A 63 15.07 5.96 13.82
CA ALA A 63 14.40 6.33 12.58
C ALA A 63 14.63 5.28 11.48
N PHE A 64 15.83 4.70 11.41
CA PHE A 64 16.15 3.64 10.46
C PHE A 64 15.38 2.34 10.77
N ALA A 65 15.30 1.96 12.06
CA ALA A 65 14.50 0.83 12.51
C ALA A 65 13.00 1.03 12.19
N LEU A 66 12.47 2.24 12.42
CA LEU A 66 11.10 2.61 12.06
C LEU A 66 10.86 2.56 10.54
N SER A 67 11.82 3.03 9.72
CA SER A 67 11.73 2.95 8.26
C SER A 67 11.60 1.51 7.79
N ILE A 68 12.47 0.61 8.27
CA ILE A 68 12.40 -0.82 7.97
C ILE A 68 11.07 -1.41 8.43
N GLY A 69 10.63 -1.10 9.65
CA GLY A 69 9.35 -1.54 10.19
C GLY A 69 8.15 -1.12 9.33
N MET A 70 8.11 0.15 8.89
CA MET A 70 7.06 0.65 7.99
C MET A 70 7.09 -0.02 6.62
N LEU A 71 8.29 -0.30 6.08
CA LEU A 71 8.46 -1.02 4.82
C LEU A 71 7.86 -2.44 4.91
N PHE A 72 8.19 -3.17 5.99
CA PHE A 72 7.64 -4.51 6.24
C PHE A 72 6.12 -4.47 6.43
N LEU A 73 5.59 -3.52 7.21
CA LEU A 73 4.14 -3.35 7.38
C LEU A 73 3.44 -3.07 6.05
N GLY A 74 4.02 -2.20 5.21
CA GLY A 74 3.52 -1.91 3.87
C GLY A 74 3.49 -3.16 2.97
N PHE A 75 4.58 -3.93 2.97
CA PHE A 75 4.69 -5.17 2.17
C PHE A 75 3.72 -6.25 2.65
N ILE A 76 3.60 -6.46 3.97
CA ILE A 76 2.65 -7.39 4.57
C ILE A 76 1.22 -7.00 4.19
N ASN A 77 0.87 -5.72 4.31
CA ASN A 77 -0.47 -5.25 4.01
C ASN A 77 -0.80 -5.43 2.52
N TYR A 78 0.13 -5.10 1.62
CA TYR A 78 -0.02 -5.34 0.18
C TYR A 78 -0.23 -6.82 -0.15
N PHE A 79 0.60 -7.72 0.40
CA PHE A 79 0.44 -9.15 0.18
C PHE A 79 -0.86 -9.70 0.79
N ARG A 80 -1.31 -9.16 1.92
CA ARG A 80 -2.56 -9.56 2.59
C ARG A 80 -3.77 -9.17 1.76
N VAL A 81 -3.81 -7.95 1.21
CA VAL A 81 -4.89 -7.50 0.32
C VAL A 81 -4.86 -8.25 -1.01
N LYS A 82 -3.68 -8.42 -1.63
CA LYS A 82 -3.50 -9.18 -2.87
C LYS A 82 -3.93 -10.64 -2.72
N ARG A 83 -3.67 -11.28 -1.57
CA ARG A 83 -4.17 -12.64 -1.26
C ARG A 83 -5.68 -12.69 -1.05
N LYS A 84 -6.28 -11.70 -0.39
CA LYS A 84 -7.74 -11.64 -0.18
C LYS A 84 -8.49 -11.54 -1.50
N LEU A 85 -8.01 -10.72 -2.43
CA LEU A 85 -8.59 -10.63 -3.78
C LEU A 85 -8.49 -11.96 -4.54
N ARG A 86 -7.34 -12.65 -4.45
CA ARG A 86 -7.14 -13.93 -5.14
C ARG A 86 -8.00 -15.06 -4.57
N LYS A 87 -8.31 -15.06 -3.26
CA LYS A 87 -9.06 -16.14 -2.60
C LYS A 87 -10.57 -16.08 -2.89
N HIS A 88 -11.15 -14.89 -3.06
CA HIS A 88 -12.55 -14.73 -3.49
C HIS A 88 -12.80 -15.11 -4.96
N TYR A 89 -11.75 -15.21 -5.77
CA TYR A 89 -11.85 -15.58 -7.18
C TYR A 89 -12.09 -17.07 -7.41
N TYR A 90 -11.72 -17.95 -6.47
CA TYR A 90 -11.79 -19.41 -6.67
C TYR A 90 -13.10 -20.04 -6.19
N GLN A 91 -14.02 -19.26 -5.63
CA GLN A 91 -15.30 -19.77 -5.12
C GLN A 91 -16.48 -19.45 -6.05
N LYS A 92 -16.21 -18.83 -7.21
CA LYS A 92 -17.22 -18.40 -8.18
C LYS A 92 -16.84 -18.72 -9.64
N MET A 93 -15.94 -19.68 -9.84
CA MET A 93 -15.76 -20.37 -11.13
C MET A 93 -16.33 -21.77 -11.00
#